data_AF-A0A2M8IWV3-F1
#
_entry.id   AF-A0A2M8IWV3-F1
#
_cell.length_a   1.000
_cell.length_b   1.000
_cell.length_c   1.000
_cell.angle_alpha   90.00
_cell.angle_beta   90.00
_cell.angle_gamma   90.00
#
_symmetry.space_group_name_H-M   'P 1'
#
loop_
_entity.id
_entity.type
_entity.pdbx_description
1 polymer ?
#
loop_
_entity_poly.entity_id
_entity_poly.type
_entity_poly.pdbx_seq_one_letter_code
_entity_poly.pdbx_strand_id
1 'polypeptide(L)' 'MAHAHTDTPIPPRGDQQSVSEHTEAQLQRLSDRLGVPLHGDLTEREARRRIIMLREAENR' A
#
# COMPACT_ATOMS: atom_id res chain seq x y z
N MET A 1 -18.84 -40.93 9.53
CA MET A 1 -17.89 -40.10 8.77
C MET A 1 -18.68 -38.99 8.08
N ALA A 2 -18.58 -37.75 8.56
CA ALA A 2 -18.96 -36.54 7.82
C ALA A 2 -18.48 -35.33 8.63
N HIS A 3 -17.27 -34.85 8.33
CA HIS A 3 -16.77 -33.58 8.86
C HIS A 3 -17.38 -32.46 8.03
N ALA A 4 -18.39 -31.78 8.57
CA ALA A 4 -18.93 -30.56 8.00
C ALA A 4 -18.10 -29.36 8.54
N HIS A 5 -16.99 -29.08 7.88
CA HIS A 5 -16.27 -27.82 8.05
C HIS A 5 -16.35 -27.06 6.73
N THR A 6 -17.41 -26.29 6.55
CA THR A 6 -17.38 -25.17 5.59
C THR A 6 -17.16 -23.90 6.40
N ASP A 7 -16.01 -23.86 7.07
CA ASP A 7 -15.41 -22.62 7.55
C ASP A 7 -15.01 -21.86 6.28
N THR A 8 -15.94 -21.07 5.77
CA THR A 8 -15.65 -20.13 4.69
C THR A 8 -14.92 -19.00 5.40
N PRO A 9 -13.61 -18.78 5.17
CA PRO A 9 -12.95 -17.63 5.75
C PRO A 9 -13.62 -16.38 5.18
N ILE A 10 -14.43 -15.74 6.02
CA ILE A 10 -14.96 -14.40 5.78
C ILE A 10 -13.71 -13.53 5.58
N PRO A 11 -13.47 -12.95 4.39
CA PRO A 11 -12.34 -12.06 4.24
C PRO A 11 -12.55 -10.93 5.25
N PRO A 12 -11.55 -10.60 6.08
CA PRO A 12 -11.71 -9.52 7.04
C PRO A 12 -12.03 -8.27 6.24
N ARG A 13 -13.25 -7.74 6.42
CA ARG A 13 -13.61 -6.37 6.05
C ARG A 13 -12.76 -5.45 6.93
N GLY A 14 -11.51 -5.28 6.55
CA GLY A 14 -10.63 -4.24 7.04
C GLY A 14 -11.01 -2.94 6.34
N ASP A 15 -12.02 -2.25 6.88
CA ASP A 15 -12.29 -0.85 6.56
C ASP A 15 -11.28 0.10 7.26
N GLN A 16 -10.06 -0.40 7.46
CA GLN A 16 -8.89 0.45 7.63
C GLN A 16 -8.37 0.61 6.21
N GLN A 17 -8.39 1.83 5.68
CA GLN A 17 -7.88 2.15 4.35
C GLN A 17 -6.35 1.99 4.32
N SER A 18 -5.89 0.75 4.49
CA SER A 18 -4.51 0.35 4.25
C SER A 18 -4.15 0.73 2.83
N VAL A 19 -2.91 1.18 2.66
CA VAL A 19 -2.37 1.47 1.34
C VAL A 19 -2.53 0.21 0.48
N SER A 20 -3.05 0.37 -0.72
CA SER A 20 -3.12 -0.73 -1.67
C SER A 20 -1.71 -1.22 -1.96
N GLU A 21 -1.48 -2.53 -2.04
CA GLU A 21 -0.15 -3.12 -2.30
C GLU A 21 0.54 -2.49 -3.53
N HIS A 22 -0.25 -2.13 -4.53
CA HIS A 22 0.24 -1.41 -5.72
C HIS A 22 0.78 -0.01 -5.39
N THR A 23 0.06 0.76 -4.58
CA THR A 23 0.45 2.10 -4.15
C THR A 23 1.69 2.03 -3.27
N GLU A 24 1.77 1.06 -2.36
CA GLU A 24 2.94 0.85 -1.51
C GLU A 24 4.18 0.48 -2.33
N ALA A 25 4.06 -0.49 -3.24
CA ALA A 25 5.16 -0.92 -4.11
C ALA A 25 5.66 0.23 -5.01
N GLN A 26 4.75 1.05 -5.52
CA GLN A 26 5.12 2.21 -6.34
C GLN A 26 5.84 3.27 -5.50
N LEU A 27 5.36 3.52 -4.29
CA LEU A 27 5.95 4.48 -3.37
C LEU A 27 7.34 4.04 -2.89
N GLN A 28 7.53 2.75 -2.60
CA GLN A 28 8.84 2.17 -2.27
C GLN A 28 9.83 2.34 -3.42
N ARG A 29 9.47 1.94 -4.64
CA ARG A 29 10.35 2.06 -5.83
C ARG A 29 10.81 3.50 -6.08
N LEU A 30 9.90 4.47 -5.96
CA LEU A 30 10.24 5.89 -6.12
C LEU A 30 11.13 6.39 -4.99
N SER A 31 10.85 5.95 -3.76
CA SER A 31 11.64 6.35 -2.59
C SER A 31 13.07 5.82 -2.68
N ASP A 32 13.26 4.56 -3.08
CA ASP A 32 14.57 3.96 -3.33
C ASP A 32 15.35 4.67 -4.42
N ARG A 33 14.71 4.99 -5.56
CA ARG A 33 15.37 5.69 -6.68
C ARG A 33 15.87 7.08 -6.30
N LEU A 34 15.08 7.80 -5.50
CA LEU A 34 15.40 9.16 -5.08
C LEU A 34 16.25 9.20 -3.81
N GLY A 35 16.51 8.05 -3.18
CA GLY A 35 17.23 7.95 -1.91
C GLY A 35 16.51 8.64 -0.75
N VAL A 36 15.18 8.72 -0.79
CA VAL A 36 14.37 9.38 0.23
C VAL A 36 13.75 8.38 1.20
N PRO A 37 13.61 8.72 2.49
CA PRO A 37 12.98 7.84 3.46
C PRO A 37 11.48 7.66 3.15
N LEU A 38 11.05 6.40 3.21
CA LEU A 38 9.65 6.00 3.13
C LEU A 38 9.07 5.93 4.55
N HIS A 39 7.96 6.63 4.80
CA HIS A 39 7.20 6.46 6.03
C HIS A 39 6.11 5.40 5.81
N GLY A 40 6.15 4.31 6.61
CA GLY A 40 5.24 3.16 6.46
C GLY A 40 3.81 3.39 6.97
N ASP A 41 3.57 4.48 7.70
CA ASP A 41 2.26 4.77 8.32
C ASP A 41 1.39 5.70 7.46
N LEU A 42 1.62 5.77 6.15
CA LEU A 42 0.84 6.62 5.26
C LEU A 42 -0.53 5.99 5.00
N THR A 43 -1.57 6.81 4.96
CA THR A 43 -2.87 6.40 4.40
C THR A 43 -2.79 6.31 2.88
N GLU A 44 -3.69 5.57 2.23
CA GLU A 44 -3.76 5.48 0.74
C GLU A 44 -3.74 6.86 0.06
N ARG A 45 -4.43 7.85 0.65
CA ARG A 45 -4.47 9.22 0.13
C ARG A 45 -3.10 9.91 0.22
N GLU A 46 -2.42 9.74 1.34
CA GLU A 46 -1.10 10.33 1.57
C GLU A 46 -0.02 9.65 0.73
N ALA A 47 -0.08 8.32 0.62
CA ALA A 47 0.80 7.54 -0.24
C ALA A 47 0.68 7.98 -1.70
N ARG A 48 -0.55 8.15 -2.22
CA ARG A 48 -0.77 8.71 -3.57
C ARG A 48 -0.22 10.12 -3.75
N ARG A 49 -0.44 11.01 -2.79
CA ARG A 49 0.11 12.37 -2.83
C ARG A 49 1.64 12.34 -2.83
N ARG A 50 2.24 11.46 -2.02
CA ARG A 50 3.69 11.29 -1.95
C ARG A 50 4.26 10.76 -3.26
N ILE A 51 3.62 9.77 -3.89
CA ILE A 51 3.99 9.28 -5.23
C ILE A 51 4.04 10.43 -6.24
N ILE A 52 3.04 11.30 -6.27
CA ILE A 52 2.99 12.44 -7.20
C ILE A 52 4.20 13.36 -6.96
N MET A 53 4.45 13.76 -5.71
CA MET A 53 5.59 14.63 -5.38
C MET A 53 6.94 13.99 -5.72
N LEU A 54 7.10 12.70 -5.45
CA LEU A 54 8.33 11.98 -5.78
C LEU A 54 8.52 11.88 -7.28
N ARG A 55 7.46 11.65 -8.05
CA ARG A 55 7.53 11.59 -9.51
C ARG A 55 7.87 12.95 -10.13
N GLU A 56 7.38 14.04 -9.55
CA GLU A 56 7.78 15.40 -9.96
C GLU A 56 9.25 15.69 -9.63
N ALA A 57 9.75 15.18 -8.50
CA ALA A 57 11.16 15.30 -8.12
C ALA A 57 12.09 14.44 -8.99
N GLU A 58 11.66 13.26 -9.42
CA GLU A 58 12.40 12.37 -10.35
C GLU A 58 12.57 13.00 -11.74
N ASN A 59 11.61 13.83 -12.16
CA ASN A 59 11.56 14.41 -13.50
C ASN A 59 12.19 15.81 -13.60
N ARG A 60 12.96 16.23 -12.59
CA ARG A 60 13.68 17.50 -12.50
C ARG A 60 15.19 17.30 -12.60
#